data_AF-A0A971T5M4-F1
#
_entry.id   AF-A0A971T5M4-F1
#
_cell.length_a   1.000
_cell.length_b   1.000
_cell.length_c   1.000
_cell.angle_alpha   90.00
_cell.angle_beta   90.00
_cell.angle_gamma   90.00
#
_symmetry.space_group_name_H-M   'P 1'
#
loop_
_entity.id
_entity.type
_entity.pdbx_description
1 polymer ?
#
loop_
_entity_poly.entity_id
_entity_poly.type
_entity_poly.pdbx_seq_one_letter_code
_entity_poly.pdbx_strand_id
1 'polypeptide(L)'
;FHGNATLPAKPGFASGEYKNDVSPYVIGWILGIESDPNFVKVTDSNNPDRNNYSGRFLYTKGASPYEAFLCEAGDQVLNYEASKYHMTRPLSFTNWLTTDMIRHPNEPYEQEDMAIVNTEHIKAKANCKGGLFASYHIYPYYPEFLNYQQDYIAFKDQQGKINTYKAYLRDLFKQHTVPVLVAEFGVPASRGMTHIANYSGYNQGNHDEKEQGKINASLMQDIYDEGYCGALVFTWQDEWFKRTWNTMDLDLPDQRPFWSNAQTCEQEFGLLAFDPGPEQSICYVDGDTSDWSEEAPIYTSDRARLYAKADEKYVYMMIRTRDFDFNKDALYIPIDTISGQGNTEDKTNHLAFGRPADFLIQINNKNDSRIFVDVYYDSFYYLYAEKLNMIAKDPAYLKKDTGMFNPLYLCLSREIYLPQDKKPVPFMKYETGVLKMGDANPAHQNYNSLADFSYKDGNIEIRIPWQLLNVMDPSTKAIMGDLYKNKGIEAETIRGFYLGAGIVKSGEISDEKIAMRYFSWKGWGMPTYHERLKTSYYVLKDAFAAMD
;
A
#
# COMPACT_ATOMS: atom_id res chain seq x y z
N PHE A 1 0.24 -9.22 -30.49
CA PHE A 1 1.72 -9.20 -30.45
C PHE A 1 2.34 -9.10 -31.83
N HIS A 2 1.90 -9.87 -32.83
CA HIS A 2 2.41 -9.78 -34.22
C HIS A 2 1.72 -8.70 -35.10
N GLY A 3 1.06 -7.70 -34.51
CA GLY A 3 0.44 -6.62 -35.28
C GLY A 3 -0.67 -7.01 -36.26
N ASN A 4 -1.32 -8.17 -36.08
CA ASN A 4 -2.35 -8.66 -37.00
C ASN A 4 -3.55 -9.26 -36.26
N ALA A 5 -4.16 -8.50 -35.34
CA ALA A 5 -5.37 -8.93 -34.65
C ALA A 5 -6.42 -7.80 -34.55
N THR A 6 -7.68 -8.16 -34.75
CA THR A 6 -8.84 -7.30 -34.43
C THR A 6 -9.74 -8.09 -33.49
N LEU A 7 -9.86 -7.62 -32.26
CA LEU A 7 -10.62 -8.29 -31.21
C LEU A 7 -11.93 -7.54 -30.96
N PRO A 8 -13.10 -8.24 -31.01
CA PRO A 8 -14.37 -7.60 -30.74
C PRO A 8 -14.47 -7.17 -29.28
N ALA A 9 -15.20 -6.07 -29.02
CA ALA A 9 -15.50 -5.65 -27.66
C ALA A 9 -16.37 -6.71 -26.95
N LYS A 10 -15.84 -7.25 -25.85
CA LYS A 10 -16.56 -8.19 -24.98
C LYS A 10 -16.20 -7.87 -23.52
N PRO A 11 -17.20 -7.67 -22.63
CA PRO A 11 -16.93 -7.44 -21.21
C PRO A 11 -16.02 -8.52 -20.61
N GLY A 12 -14.96 -8.09 -19.91
CA GLY A 12 -13.96 -8.97 -19.31
C GLY A 12 -12.88 -9.49 -20.26
N PHE A 13 -12.85 -9.07 -21.53
CA PHE A 13 -11.83 -9.47 -22.50
C PHE A 13 -11.18 -8.24 -23.15
N ALA A 14 -9.89 -8.36 -23.49
CA ALA A 14 -9.20 -7.36 -24.30
C ALA A 14 -9.90 -7.19 -25.66
N SER A 15 -9.95 -5.95 -26.15
CA SER A 15 -10.58 -5.60 -27.43
C SER A 15 -9.75 -4.58 -28.20
N GLY A 16 -10.13 -4.31 -29.45
CA GLY A 16 -9.49 -3.29 -30.30
C GLY A 16 -8.64 -3.86 -31.44
N GLU A 17 -7.96 -2.95 -32.14
CA GLU A 17 -7.12 -3.25 -33.29
C GLU A 17 -5.63 -3.25 -32.89
N TYR A 18 -4.95 -4.38 -33.07
CA TYR A 18 -3.55 -4.56 -32.74
C TYR A 18 -2.76 -4.59 -34.06
N LYS A 19 -2.26 -3.43 -34.49
CA LYS A 19 -1.59 -3.25 -35.79
C LYS A 19 -0.06 -3.26 -35.74
N ASN A 20 0.52 -3.05 -34.55
CA ASN A 20 1.97 -2.99 -34.39
C ASN A 20 2.52 -4.38 -34.06
N ASP A 21 3.52 -4.82 -34.82
CA ASP A 21 4.29 -6.02 -34.53
C ASP A 21 5.38 -5.70 -33.50
N VAL A 22 5.16 -6.17 -32.27
CA VAL A 22 6.12 -6.06 -31.16
C VAL A 22 6.85 -7.38 -30.92
N SER A 23 6.58 -8.42 -31.72
CA SER A 23 7.17 -9.74 -31.54
C SER A 23 8.71 -9.78 -31.54
N PRO A 24 9.45 -8.90 -32.26
CA PRO A 24 10.91 -8.86 -32.14
C PRO A 24 11.41 -8.48 -30.73
N TYR A 25 10.58 -7.83 -29.91
CA TYR A 25 10.90 -7.40 -28.55
C TYR A 25 10.35 -8.34 -27.47
N VAL A 26 9.59 -9.38 -27.86
CA VAL A 26 9.05 -10.37 -26.92
C VAL A 26 10.11 -11.44 -26.66
N ILE A 27 10.60 -11.50 -25.42
CA ILE A 27 11.66 -12.43 -25.00
C ILE A 27 11.14 -13.77 -24.49
N GLY A 28 9.87 -13.86 -24.08
CA GLY A 28 9.28 -15.07 -23.50
C GLY A 28 7.82 -14.88 -23.09
N TRP A 29 7.22 -15.98 -22.62
CA TRP A 29 5.86 -16.02 -22.11
C TRP A 29 5.87 -16.39 -20.62
N ILE A 30 5.14 -15.63 -19.80
CA ILE A 30 4.80 -16.02 -18.43
C ILE A 30 3.28 -16.16 -18.41
N LEU A 31 2.79 -17.38 -18.16
CA LEU A 31 1.35 -17.68 -18.19
C LEU A 31 0.74 -17.70 -16.80
N GLY A 32 -0.47 -17.16 -16.69
CA GLY A 32 -1.27 -17.19 -15.47
C GLY A 32 -1.04 -15.98 -14.57
N ILE A 33 -1.52 -16.11 -13.34
CA ILE A 33 -1.36 -15.19 -12.23
C ILE A 33 -1.03 -16.02 -10.98
N GLU A 34 -0.75 -15.36 -9.86
CA GLU A 34 -0.65 -16.02 -8.55
C GLU A 34 -1.85 -16.95 -8.33
N SER A 35 -1.58 -18.24 -8.16
CA SER A 35 -2.62 -19.26 -8.13
C SER A 35 -3.23 -19.30 -6.74
N ASP A 36 -4.53 -19.06 -6.64
CA ASP A 36 -5.27 -19.24 -5.39
C ASP A 36 -5.12 -20.70 -4.90
N PRO A 37 -4.63 -20.94 -3.66
CA PRO A 37 -4.37 -22.29 -3.14
C PRO A 37 -5.61 -23.19 -3.13
N ASN A 38 -6.80 -22.62 -2.90
CA ASN A 38 -8.05 -23.38 -2.96
C ASN A 38 -8.37 -23.78 -4.39
N PHE A 39 -8.14 -22.91 -5.37
CA PHE A 39 -8.32 -23.24 -6.78
C PHE A 39 -7.41 -24.40 -7.23
N VAL A 40 -6.15 -24.41 -6.79
CA VAL A 40 -5.21 -25.52 -7.04
C VAL A 40 -5.74 -26.81 -6.41
N LYS A 41 -5.99 -26.81 -5.10
CA LYS A 41 -6.46 -28.00 -4.36
C LYS A 41 -7.77 -28.57 -4.88
N VAL A 42 -8.74 -27.71 -5.22
CA VAL A 42 -10.04 -28.13 -5.77
C VAL A 42 -9.87 -28.70 -7.17
N THR A 43 -9.01 -28.12 -8.00
CA THR A 43 -8.71 -28.66 -9.33
C THR A 43 -8.11 -30.06 -9.23
N ASP A 44 -7.13 -30.24 -8.34
CA ASP A 44 -6.48 -31.53 -8.10
C ASP A 44 -7.46 -32.59 -7.58
N SER A 45 -8.27 -32.23 -6.59
CA SER A 45 -9.22 -33.15 -5.95
C SER A 45 -10.35 -33.59 -6.88
N ASN A 46 -10.81 -32.70 -7.78
CA ASN A 46 -11.91 -32.98 -8.70
C ASN A 46 -11.48 -33.68 -9.98
N ASN A 47 -10.17 -33.72 -10.27
CA ASN A 47 -9.65 -34.29 -11.52
C ASN A 47 -8.50 -35.29 -11.29
N PRO A 48 -8.59 -36.24 -10.33
CA PRO A 48 -7.45 -37.06 -9.90
C PRO A 48 -6.80 -37.86 -11.05
N ASP A 49 -7.58 -38.24 -12.06
CA ASP A 49 -7.11 -39.01 -13.22
C ASP A 49 -6.45 -38.15 -14.33
N ARG A 50 -6.51 -36.81 -14.21
CA ARG A 50 -5.95 -35.87 -15.20
C ARG A 50 -4.56 -35.35 -14.82
N ASN A 51 -3.76 -36.20 -14.18
CA ASN A 51 -2.42 -35.89 -13.68
C ASN A 51 -1.29 -36.06 -14.71
N ASN A 52 -1.63 -36.25 -15.99
CA ASN A 52 -0.66 -36.39 -17.06
C ASN A 52 -1.09 -35.63 -18.32
N TYR A 53 -0.11 -35.07 -19.03
CA TYR A 53 -0.29 -34.45 -20.33
C TYR A 53 0.94 -34.71 -21.21
N SER A 54 0.75 -34.87 -22.52
CA SER A 54 1.84 -35.01 -23.49
C SER A 54 1.44 -34.40 -24.82
N GLY A 55 1.82 -33.14 -25.02
CA GLY A 55 1.54 -32.35 -26.20
C GLY A 55 2.66 -32.38 -27.24
N ARG A 56 2.69 -31.40 -28.13
CA ARG A 56 3.72 -31.32 -29.17
C ARG A 56 5.06 -30.89 -28.59
N PHE A 57 5.09 -29.89 -27.73
CA PHE A 57 6.27 -29.22 -27.17
C PHE A 57 6.51 -29.55 -25.70
N LEU A 58 5.46 -29.78 -24.92
CA LEU A 58 5.53 -30.02 -23.48
C LEU A 58 4.92 -31.38 -23.11
N TYR A 59 5.34 -31.91 -21.97
CA TYR A 59 4.71 -33.07 -21.32
C TYR A 59 4.93 -33.00 -19.81
N THR A 60 4.18 -33.79 -19.05
CA THR A 60 4.38 -33.88 -17.60
C THR A 60 5.04 -35.17 -17.14
N LYS A 61 5.69 -35.12 -15.97
CA LYS A 61 6.22 -36.28 -15.25
C LYS A 61 5.96 -36.12 -13.75
N GLY A 62 5.06 -36.94 -13.20
CA GLY A 62 4.70 -36.90 -11.78
C GLY A 62 3.86 -35.69 -11.38
N ALA A 63 3.14 -35.08 -12.32
CA ALA A 63 2.39 -33.86 -12.10
C ALA A 63 1.10 -34.07 -11.31
N SER A 64 0.61 -33.00 -10.68
CA SER A 64 -0.78 -32.88 -10.24
C SER A 64 -1.72 -32.60 -11.44
N PRO A 65 -3.04 -32.77 -11.28
CA PRO A 65 -4.00 -32.35 -12.30
C PRO A 65 -3.89 -30.85 -12.67
N TYR A 66 -3.64 -29.98 -11.69
CA TYR A 66 -3.44 -28.55 -11.93
C TYR A 66 -2.19 -28.28 -12.78
N GLU A 67 -1.07 -28.93 -12.47
CA GLU A 67 0.17 -28.82 -13.25
C GLU A 67 0.04 -29.41 -14.65
N ALA A 68 -0.75 -30.48 -14.83
CA ALA A 68 -1.07 -31.02 -16.15
C ALA A 68 -1.92 -30.05 -16.97
N PHE A 69 -2.87 -29.35 -16.34
CA PHE A 69 -3.63 -28.27 -16.97
C PHE A 69 -2.72 -27.11 -17.42
N LEU A 70 -1.76 -26.68 -16.58
CA LEU A 70 -0.77 -25.68 -16.97
C LEU A 70 0.07 -26.15 -18.16
N CYS A 71 0.54 -27.40 -18.13
CA CYS A 71 1.29 -28.00 -19.22
C CYS A 71 0.51 -27.99 -20.55
N GLU A 72 -0.79 -28.33 -20.50
CA GLU A 72 -1.67 -28.26 -21.66
C GLU A 72 -1.80 -26.82 -22.19
N ALA A 73 -2.06 -25.84 -21.33
CA ALA A 73 -2.18 -24.44 -21.72
C ALA A 73 -0.88 -23.92 -22.37
N GLY A 74 0.27 -24.23 -21.76
CA GLY A 74 1.58 -23.89 -22.29
C GLY A 74 1.86 -24.51 -23.66
N ASP A 75 1.53 -25.79 -23.84
CA ASP A 75 1.70 -26.48 -25.12
C ASP A 75 0.86 -25.84 -26.22
N GLN A 76 -0.38 -25.43 -25.90
CA GLN A 76 -1.25 -24.75 -26.85
C GLN A 76 -0.70 -23.39 -27.28
N VAL A 77 -0.15 -22.61 -26.35
CA VAL A 77 0.50 -21.32 -26.68
C VAL A 77 1.67 -21.54 -27.64
N LEU A 78 2.57 -22.47 -27.31
CA LEU A 78 3.72 -22.79 -28.16
C LEU A 78 3.29 -23.38 -29.52
N ASN A 79 2.25 -24.21 -29.54
CA ASN A 79 1.74 -24.79 -30.77
C ASN A 79 1.06 -23.76 -31.67
N TYR A 80 0.34 -22.81 -31.10
CA TYR A 80 -0.21 -21.68 -31.84
C TYR A 80 0.90 -20.83 -32.44
N GLU A 81 1.90 -20.44 -31.63
CA GLU A 81 3.04 -19.64 -32.07
C GLU A 81 3.84 -20.32 -33.19
N ALA A 82 4.15 -21.61 -33.01
CA ALA A 82 4.88 -22.39 -34.00
C ALA A 82 4.10 -22.58 -35.30
N SER A 83 2.78 -22.78 -35.22
CA SER A 83 1.96 -23.07 -36.40
C SER A 83 1.55 -21.82 -37.17
N LYS A 84 1.46 -20.66 -36.50
CA LYS A 84 1.06 -19.39 -37.11
C LYS A 84 2.23 -18.49 -37.47
N TYR A 85 3.29 -18.50 -36.67
CA TYR A 85 4.42 -17.59 -36.80
C TYR A 85 5.76 -18.30 -36.95
N HIS A 86 5.77 -19.64 -37.02
CA HIS A 86 6.96 -20.46 -37.27
C HIS A 86 8.11 -20.22 -36.27
N MET A 87 7.76 -19.91 -35.02
CA MET A 87 8.71 -19.69 -33.93
C MET A 87 8.17 -20.26 -32.62
N THR A 88 9.07 -20.48 -31.65
CA THR A 88 8.71 -20.72 -30.24
C THR A 88 9.59 -19.84 -29.37
N ARG A 89 9.06 -19.40 -28.24
CA ARG A 89 9.79 -18.63 -27.21
C ARG A 89 9.91 -19.40 -25.90
N PRO A 90 10.86 -19.03 -25.02
CA PRO A 90 10.89 -19.52 -23.64
C PRO A 90 9.54 -19.30 -22.96
N LEU A 91 9.12 -20.26 -22.15
CA LEU A 91 7.82 -20.27 -21.47
C LEU A 91 8.00 -20.52 -19.97
N SER A 92 7.20 -19.82 -19.18
CA SER A 92 7.04 -20.00 -17.74
C SER A 92 5.58 -19.90 -17.31
N PHE A 93 5.35 -20.21 -16.05
CA PHE A 93 4.07 -20.10 -15.37
C PHE A 93 4.28 -19.27 -14.10
N THR A 94 3.44 -18.26 -13.89
CA THR A 94 3.51 -17.43 -12.69
C THR A 94 3.32 -18.29 -11.45
N ASN A 95 4.19 -18.11 -10.47
CA ASN A 95 4.06 -18.72 -9.14
C ASN A 95 4.39 -17.68 -8.06
N TRP A 96 4.05 -17.98 -6.81
CA TRP A 96 4.37 -17.20 -5.63
C TRP A 96 4.63 -18.17 -4.46
N LEU A 97 5.34 -17.69 -3.45
CA LEU A 97 5.68 -18.34 -2.17
C LEU A 97 4.60 -19.31 -1.62
N THR A 98 3.38 -18.82 -1.39
CA THR A 98 2.13 -19.52 -1.00
C THR A 98 1.88 -20.86 -1.70
N THR A 99 2.29 -21.01 -2.97
CA THR A 99 2.11 -22.27 -3.73
C THR A 99 3.43 -22.82 -4.25
N ASP A 100 4.55 -22.49 -3.60
CA ASP A 100 5.83 -23.05 -3.94
C ASP A 100 5.94 -24.55 -3.53
N MET A 101 7.13 -25.12 -3.71
CA MET A 101 7.40 -26.55 -3.51
C MET A 101 8.25 -26.82 -2.25
N ILE A 102 8.53 -25.79 -1.47
CA ILE A 102 9.20 -25.84 -0.18
C ILE A 102 8.13 -26.06 0.88
N ARG A 103 8.48 -26.77 1.96
CA ARG A 103 7.57 -26.97 3.09
C ARG A 103 7.83 -25.91 4.14
N HIS A 104 6.78 -25.23 4.60
CA HIS A 104 6.87 -24.15 5.57
C HIS A 104 6.24 -24.52 6.93
N PRO A 105 6.90 -25.36 7.76
CA PRO A 105 6.27 -25.95 8.94
C PRO A 105 5.86 -24.95 10.03
N ASN A 106 6.34 -23.71 9.97
CA ASN A 106 5.97 -22.65 10.92
C ASN A 106 5.03 -21.59 10.32
N GLU A 107 4.56 -21.77 9.08
CA GLU A 107 3.54 -20.91 8.47
C GLU A 107 2.21 -21.03 9.25
N PRO A 108 1.72 -19.95 9.87
CA PRO A 108 0.48 -19.96 10.66
C PRO A 108 -0.79 -20.12 9.83
N TYR A 109 -0.80 -19.67 8.57
CA TYR A 109 -1.99 -19.70 7.73
C TYR A 109 -1.96 -20.94 6.84
N GLU A 110 -2.86 -21.89 7.09
CA GLU A 110 -2.96 -23.13 6.28
C GLU A 110 -3.01 -22.81 4.78
N GLN A 111 -3.69 -21.73 4.39
CA GLN A 111 -3.83 -21.32 2.99
C GLN A 111 -2.49 -21.02 2.32
N GLU A 112 -1.49 -20.57 3.07
CA GLU A 112 -0.18 -20.18 2.56
C GLU A 112 0.81 -21.36 2.40
N ASP A 113 0.42 -22.59 2.78
CA ASP A 113 1.24 -23.80 2.64
C ASP A 113 0.38 -25.06 2.30
N MET A 114 -0.86 -24.89 1.84
CA MET A 114 -1.81 -26.01 1.59
C MET A 114 -1.75 -26.62 0.20
N ALA A 115 -1.14 -25.93 -0.78
CA ALA A 115 -1.12 -26.35 -2.17
C ALA A 115 0.28 -26.13 -2.77
N ILE A 116 0.67 -26.99 -3.69
CA ILE A 116 1.98 -26.95 -4.36
C ILE A 116 1.73 -26.84 -5.86
N VAL A 117 2.40 -25.88 -6.50
CA VAL A 117 2.48 -25.77 -7.96
C VAL A 117 3.95 -25.96 -8.36
N ASN A 118 4.34 -27.21 -8.60
CA ASN A 118 5.69 -27.58 -8.97
C ASN A 118 5.86 -27.62 -10.50
N THR A 119 6.37 -26.53 -11.06
CA THR A 119 6.62 -26.41 -12.50
C THR A 119 7.73 -27.33 -13.00
N GLU A 120 8.55 -27.93 -12.13
CA GLU A 120 9.51 -28.97 -12.52
C GLU A 120 8.82 -30.25 -13.00
N HIS A 121 7.53 -30.46 -12.72
CA HIS A 121 6.81 -31.59 -13.31
C HIS A 121 6.49 -31.37 -14.79
N ILE A 122 6.62 -30.15 -15.31
CA ILE A 122 6.42 -29.79 -16.73
C ILE A 122 7.77 -29.82 -17.45
N LYS A 123 7.87 -30.65 -18.49
CA LYS A 123 9.12 -30.91 -19.21
C LYS A 123 9.02 -30.52 -20.68
N ALA A 124 10.09 -29.93 -21.20
CA ALA A 124 10.24 -29.57 -22.60
C ALA A 124 10.65 -30.79 -23.44
N LYS A 125 10.00 -30.98 -24.60
CA LYS A 125 10.44 -31.90 -25.66
C LYS A 125 11.51 -31.23 -26.53
N ALA A 126 12.22 -32.03 -27.32
CA ALA A 126 13.32 -31.56 -28.18
C ALA A 126 12.94 -30.49 -29.22
N ASN A 127 11.65 -30.36 -29.55
CA ASN A 127 11.12 -29.33 -30.45
C ASN A 127 10.73 -28.03 -29.73
N CYS A 128 10.69 -27.99 -28.40
CA CYS A 128 10.60 -26.77 -27.61
C CYS A 128 11.99 -26.12 -27.51
N LYS A 129 12.39 -25.40 -28.57
CA LYS A 129 13.74 -24.81 -28.66
C LYS A 129 13.98 -23.67 -27.69
N GLY A 130 12.93 -22.89 -27.38
CA GLY A 130 12.99 -21.81 -26.39
C GLY A 130 13.18 -22.29 -24.94
N GLY A 131 12.83 -23.56 -24.66
CA GLY A 131 12.94 -24.12 -23.32
C GLY A 131 11.92 -23.57 -22.33
N LEU A 132 12.15 -23.89 -21.05
CA LEU A 132 11.35 -23.45 -19.92
C LEU A 132 12.22 -22.62 -18.96
N PHE A 133 11.59 -21.72 -18.24
CA PHE A 133 12.16 -21.06 -17.06
C PHE A 133 11.09 -21.02 -15.96
N ALA A 134 11.50 -20.83 -14.70
CA ALA A 134 10.58 -20.65 -13.58
C ALA A 134 10.45 -19.16 -13.26
N SER A 135 9.27 -18.71 -12.83
CA SER A 135 9.01 -17.32 -12.48
C SER A 135 8.24 -17.20 -11.18
N TYR A 136 8.75 -16.36 -10.26
CA TYR A 136 8.15 -16.17 -8.94
C TYR A 136 7.95 -14.69 -8.61
N HIS A 137 6.82 -14.36 -8.00
CA HIS A 137 6.63 -13.10 -7.31
C HIS A 137 7.16 -13.28 -5.88
N ILE A 138 8.13 -12.47 -5.46
CA ILE A 138 8.84 -12.65 -4.19
C ILE A 138 8.98 -11.29 -3.49
N TYR A 139 8.21 -11.10 -2.43
CA TYR A 139 8.21 -9.91 -1.60
C TYR A 139 8.91 -10.18 -0.24
N PRO A 140 9.56 -9.19 0.38
CA PRO A 140 10.42 -9.42 1.55
C PRO A 140 9.68 -9.55 2.89
N TYR A 141 8.36 -9.40 2.90
CA TYR A 141 7.54 -9.31 4.10
C TYR A 141 6.50 -10.42 4.23
N TYR A 142 6.13 -11.13 3.16
CA TYR A 142 5.03 -12.09 3.13
C TYR A 142 5.39 -13.32 2.27
N PRO A 143 4.95 -14.55 2.61
CA PRO A 143 4.12 -14.95 3.75
C PRO A 143 4.85 -14.95 5.10
N GLU A 144 4.14 -15.34 6.16
CA GLU A 144 4.64 -15.27 7.53
C GLU A 144 5.77 -16.24 7.84
N PHE A 145 5.95 -17.29 7.04
CA PHE A 145 7.16 -18.10 7.11
C PHE A 145 8.44 -17.28 6.88
N LEU A 146 8.43 -16.17 6.12
CA LEU A 146 9.59 -15.29 5.99
C LEU A 146 9.92 -14.57 7.31
N ASN A 147 8.93 -14.39 8.18
CA ASN A 147 9.06 -13.72 9.48
C ASN A 147 9.32 -14.70 10.63
N TYR A 148 8.91 -15.96 10.51
CA TYR A 148 8.88 -16.90 11.64
C TYR A 148 9.58 -18.24 11.40
N GLN A 149 9.98 -18.59 10.18
CA GLN A 149 10.67 -19.86 9.95
C GLN A 149 12.09 -19.85 10.52
N GLN A 150 12.42 -20.85 11.34
CA GLN A 150 13.62 -20.84 12.18
C GLN A 150 14.94 -20.85 11.39
N ASP A 151 15.01 -21.58 10.29
CA ASP A 151 16.18 -21.64 9.42
C ASP A 151 16.41 -20.31 8.68
N TYR A 152 15.36 -19.63 8.24
CA TYR A 152 15.45 -18.30 7.64
C TYR A 152 15.91 -17.25 8.65
N ILE A 153 15.40 -17.29 9.89
CA ILE A 153 15.83 -16.39 10.97
C ILE A 153 17.28 -16.66 11.40
N ALA A 154 17.71 -17.92 11.34
CA ALA A 154 19.09 -18.30 11.66
C ALA A 154 20.09 -17.92 10.56
N PHE A 155 19.62 -17.71 9.32
CA PHE A 155 20.47 -17.30 8.22
C PHE A 155 21.03 -15.89 8.43
N LYS A 156 22.34 -15.75 8.20
CA LYS A 156 23.04 -14.47 8.21
C LYS A 156 23.69 -14.22 6.86
N ASP A 157 23.51 -13.03 6.32
CA ASP A 157 24.17 -12.59 5.10
C ASP A 157 25.68 -12.34 5.32
N GLN A 158 26.36 -11.93 4.26
CA GLN A 158 27.80 -11.64 4.28
C GLN A 158 28.16 -10.48 5.24
N GLN A 159 27.19 -9.64 5.61
CA GLN A 159 27.32 -8.52 6.55
C GLN A 159 26.93 -8.92 7.99
N GLY A 160 26.58 -10.19 8.23
CA GLY A 160 26.19 -10.70 9.54
C GLY A 160 24.77 -10.32 9.98
N LYS A 161 23.94 -9.78 9.08
CA LYS A 161 22.54 -9.42 9.35
C LYS A 161 21.61 -10.60 9.05
N ILE A 162 20.47 -10.66 9.75
CA ILE A 162 19.43 -11.65 9.42
C ILE A 162 18.81 -11.22 8.09
N ASN A 163 18.82 -12.10 7.10
CA ASN A 163 18.28 -11.84 5.77
C ASN A 163 17.39 -13.00 5.33
N THR A 164 16.14 -12.97 5.79
CA THR A 164 15.15 -14.03 5.52
C THR A 164 14.75 -14.08 4.05
N TYR A 165 14.75 -12.94 3.35
CA TYR A 165 14.52 -12.86 1.90
C TYR A 165 15.58 -13.64 1.12
N LYS A 166 16.87 -13.39 1.38
CA LYS A 166 17.98 -14.10 0.73
C LYS A 166 18.01 -15.58 1.12
N ALA A 167 17.67 -15.92 2.36
CA ALA A 167 17.54 -17.31 2.80
C ALA A 167 16.49 -18.07 1.97
N TYR A 168 15.32 -17.46 1.75
CA TYR A 168 14.27 -18.00 0.89
C TYR A 168 14.73 -18.14 -0.56
N LEU A 169 15.31 -17.09 -1.15
CA LEU A 169 15.84 -17.13 -2.52
C LEU A 169 16.80 -18.31 -2.72
N ARG A 170 17.71 -18.51 -1.77
CA ARG A 170 18.69 -19.61 -1.82
C ARG A 170 18.03 -20.99 -1.81
N ASP A 171 16.95 -21.17 -1.03
CA ASP A 171 16.26 -22.46 -0.94
C ASP A 171 15.35 -22.72 -2.14
N LEU A 172 14.70 -21.68 -2.65
CA LEU A 172 13.92 -21.74 -3.89
C LEU A 172 14.80 -22.06 -5.09
N PHE A 173 15.97 -21.43 -5.22
CA PHE A 173 16.87 -21.68 -6.33
C PHE A 173 17.31 -23.16 -6.43
N LYS A 174 17.49 -23.84 -5.28
CA LYS A 174 17.83 -25.28 -5.24
C LYS A 174 16.72 -26.19 -5.77
N GLN A 175 15.48 -25.70 -5.84
CA GLN A 175 14.33 -26.47 -6.28
C GLN A 175 14.25 -26.61 -7.81
N HIS A 176 14.97 -25.76 -8.56
CA HIS A 176 14.82 -25.66 -10.00
C HIS A 176 15.99 -26.23 -10.78
N THR A 177 15.66 -26.84 -11.93
CA THR A 177 16.65 -27.31 -12.92
C THR A 177 16.71 -26.41 -14.16
N VAL A 178 15.81 -25.43 -14.21
CA VAL A 178 15.72 -24.38 -15.25
C VAL A 178 16.13 -23.02 -14.68
N PRO A 179 16.43 -22.01 -15.51
CA PRO A 179 16.64 -20.64 -15.03
C PRO A 179 15.45 -20.14 -14.21
N VAL A 180 15.72 -19.39 -13.15
CA VAL A 180 14.68 -18.82 -12.27
C VAL A 180 14.70 -17.30 -12.39
N LEU A 181 13.55 -16.73 -12.70
CA LEU A 181 13.29 -15.29 -12.79
C LEU A 181 12.49 -14.86 -11.56
N VAL A 182 12.91 -13.78 -10.88
CA VAL A 182 12.02 -13.09 -9.96
C VAL A 182 11.16 -12.13 -10.78
N ALA A 183 9.92 -12.54 -11.06
CA ALA A 183 9.03 -11.82 -11.98
C ALA A 183 8.34 -10.63 -11.33
N GLU A 184 8.29 -10.58 -9.99
CA GLU A 184 7.90 -9.38 -9.24
C GLU A 184 8.67 -9.33 -7.92
N PHE A 185 9.15 -8.14 -7.57
CA PHE A 185 9.65 -7.81 -6.23
C PHE A 185 9.57 -6.30 -5.99
N GLY A 186 9.57 -5.89 -4.73
CA GLY A 186 9.69 -4.49 -4.35
C GLY A 186 8.99 -4.16 -3.04
N VAL A 187 9.03 -2.89 -2.66
CA VAL A 187 8.22 -2.31 -1.58
C VAL A 187 7.51 -1.05 -2.07
N PRO A 188 6.37 -0.63 -1.49
CA PRO A 188 5.70 0.60 -1.85
C PRO A 188 6.29 1.82 -1.12
N ALA A 189 6.25 2.99 -1.77
CA ALA A 189 6.64 4.28 -1.19
C ALA A 189 5.46 4.97 -0.46
N SER A 190 4.67 4.19 0.28
CA SER A 190 3.40 4.63 0.86
C SER A 190 3.51 5.14 2.29
N ARG A 191 2.56 5.99 2.68
CA ARG A 191 2.39 6.42 4.08
C ARG A 191 1.87 5.32 5.00
N GLY A 192 0.83 4.60 4.56
CA GLY A 192 0.30 3.48 5.32
C GLY A 192 1.30 2.32 5.42
N MET A 193 1.06 1.41 6.36
CA MET A 193 1.78 0.14 6.46
C MET A 193 0.77 -1.01 6.55
N THR A 194 1.00 -2.05 5.77
CA THR A 194 0.14 -3.23 5.71
C THR A 194 0.75 -4.42 6.41
N HIS A 195 2.06 -4.58 6.29
CA HIS A 195 2.76 -5.73 6.82
C HIS A 195 4.20 -5.41 7.18
N ILE A 196 4.72 -6.10 8.20
CA ILE A 196 6.08 -5.87 8.71
C ILE A 196 7.00 -6.98 8.22
N ALA A 197 8.22 -6.61 7.84
CA ALA A 197 9.34 -7.53 7.73
C ALA A 197 10.18 -7.44 9.01
N ASN A 198 10.09 -8.46 9.88
CA ASN A 198 10.57 -8.41 11.26
C ASN A 198 12.07 -8.11 11.43
N TYR A 199 12.88 -8.37 10.40
CA TYR A 199 14.35 -8.34 10.49
C TYR A 199 15.02 -7.32 9.58
N SER A 200 14.47 -7.07 8.40
CA SER A 200 15.06 -6.16 7.41
C SER A 200 14.55 -4.73 7.55
N GLY A 201 13.36 -4.54 8.12
CA GLY A 201 12.62 -3.29 8.07
C GLY A 201 12.01 -3.01 6.69
N TYR A 202 12.06 -3.94 5.74
CA TYR A 202 11.49 -3.81 4.39
C TYR A 202 9.99 -4.09 4.41
N ASN A 203 9.27 -3.27 5.16
CA ASN A 203 7.83 -3.41 5.37
C ASN A 203 7.04 -3.19 4.06
N GLN A 204 5.82 -3.71 4.00
CA GLN A 204 4.84 -3.34 2.99
C GLN A 204 4.27 -1.96 3.32
N GLY A 205 5.01 -0.93 2.95
CA GLY A 205 4.68 0.48 3.17
C GLY A 205 5.47 1.13 4.31
N ASN A 206 5.14 2.39 4.60
CA ASN A 206 5.87 3.28 5.51
C ASN A 206 7.34 3.48 5.10
N HIS A 207 7.54 3.74 3.80
CA HIS A 207 8.83 4.12 3.20
C HIS A 207 8.64 5.38 2.37
N ASP A 208 9.61 6.29 2.40
CA ASP A 208 9.64 7.37 1.41
C ASP A 208 10.14 6.88 0.03
N GLU A 209 9.98 7.68 -1.02
CA GLU A 209 10.42 7.31 -2.38
C GLU A 209 11.91 6.96 -2.47
N LYS A 210 12.75 7.57 -1.64
CA LYS A 210 14.19 7.31 -1.64
C LYS A 210 14.51 6.00 -0.93
N GLU A 211 13.83 5.72 0.17
CA GLU A 211 13.89 4.44 0.89
C GLU A 211 13.41 3.30 0.01
N GLN A 212 12.28 3.45 -0.69
CA GLN A 212 11.80 2.48 -1.69
C GLN A 212 12.89 2.11 -2.69
N GLY A 213 13.53 3.12 -3.32
CA GLY A 213 14.58 2.86 -4.31
C GLY A 213 15.76 2.09 -3.74
N LYS A 214 16.20 2.43 -2.52
CA LYS A 214 17.33 1.76 -1.85
C LYS A 214 16.98 0.32 -1.46
N ILE A 215 15.77 0.09 -0.95
CA ILE A 215 15.29 -1.24 -0.59
C ILE A 215 15.21 -2.11 -1.85
N ASN A 216 14.57 -1.61 -2.91
CA ASN A 216 14.47 -2.34 -4.18
C ASN A 216 15.86 -2.65 -4.77
N ALA A 217 16.81 -1.71 -4.72
CA ALA A 217 18.19 -1.99 -5.15
C ALA A 217 18.86 -3.09 -4.31
N SER A 218 18.61 -3.12 -2.99
CA SER A 218 19.13 -4.16 -2.10
C SER A 218 18.52 -5.53 -2.37
N LEU A 219 17.19 -5.60 -2.57
CA LEU A 219 16.50 -6.84 -2.94
C LEU A 219 17.03 -7.39 -4.25
N MET A 220 17.23 -6.52 -5.25
CA MET A 220 17.81 -6.91 -6.52
C MET A 220 19.23 -7.44 -6.39
N GLN A 221 20.05 -6.87 -5.52
CA GLN A 221 21.40 -7.40 -5.24
C GLN A 221 21.32 -8.80 -4.64
N ASP A 222 20.38 -9.07 -3.72
CA ASP A 222 20.20 -10.41 -3.17
C ASP A 222 19.75 -11.42 -4.24
N ILE A 223 18.87 -11.02 -5.16
CA ILE A 223 18.44 -11.84 -6.30
C ILE A 223 19.63 -12.17 -7.22
N TYR A 224 20.44 -11.15 -7.53
CA TYR A 224 21.65 -11.30 -8.35
C TYR A 224 22.67 -12.25 -7.70
N ASP A 225 22.94 -12.06 -6.41
CA ASP A 225 23.92 -12.85 -5.66
C ASP A 225 23.57 -14.34 -5.58
N GLU A 226 22.27 -14.67 -5.51
CA GLU A 226 21.81 -16.07 -5.48
C GLU A 226 21.75 -16.71 -6.89
N GLY A 227 22.06 -15.98 -7.95
CA GLY A 227 22.27 -16.52 -9.30
C GLY A 227 21.00 -16.64 -10.16
N TYR A 228 19.94 -15.90 -9.81
CA TYR A 228 18.73 -15.81 -10.63
C TYR A 228 19.03 -15.20 -12.00
N CYS A 229 18.27 -15.61 -13.02
CA CYS A 229 18.51 -15.14 -14.39
C CYS A 229 17.96 -13.73 -14.68
N GLY A 230 17.27 -13.13 -13.72
CA GLY A 230 16.77 -11.76 -13.81
C GLY A 230 15.79 -11.41 -12.68
N ALA A 231 15.46 -10.13 -12.60
CA ALA A 231 14.51 -9.59 -11.64
C ALA A 231 13.68 -8.48 -12.30
N LEU A 232 12.37 -8.44 -12.07
CA LEU A 232 11.49 -7.39 -12.55
C LEU A 232 10.90 -6.63 -11.35
N VAL A 233 11.23 -5.35 -11.25
CA VAL A 233 10.71 -4.48 -10.18
C VAL A 233 9.21 -4.27 -10.42
N PHE A 234 8.40 -4.61 -9.43
CA PHE A 234 6.98 -4.26 -9.41
C PHE A 234 6.83 -2.85 -8.82
N THR A 235 6.42 -1.82 -9.57
CA THR A 235 5.99 -1.79 -10.98
C THR A 235 6.39 -0.45 -11.64
N TRP A 236 6.07 -0.24 -12.91
CA TRP A 236 6.41 1.01 -13.60
C TRP A 236 5.70 2.23 -12.99
N GLN A 237 4.38 2.16 -12.79
CA GLN A 237 3.56 3.31 -12.41
C GLN A 237 2.66 3.01 -11.20
N ASP A 238 2.31 4.06 -10.46
CA ASP A 238 1.32 3.97 -9.39
C ASP A 238 -0.06 3.60 -9.93
N GLU A 239 -0.85 2.93 -9.09
CA GLU A 239 -2.14 2.37 -9.48
C GLU A 239 -3.21 2.76 -8.47
N TRP A 240 -3.82 3.94 -8.63
CA TRP A 240 -4.80 4.49 -7.68
C TRP A 240 -6.02 3.57 -7.43
N PHE A 241 -6.33 2.67 -8.36
CA PHE A 241 -7.45 1.73 -8.19
C PHE A 241 -7.13 0.54 -7.27
N LYS A 242 -5.85 0.32 -6.92
CA LYS A 242 -5.44 -0.79 -6.06
C LYS A 242 -5.97 -0.62 -4.64
N ARG A 243 -6.06 -1.76 -3.95
CA ARG A 243 -6.60 -1.89 -2.60
C ARG A 243 -5.71 -2.79 -1.77
N THR A 244 -5.71 -2.59 -0.46
CA THR A 244 -4.99 -3.45 0.47
C THR A 244 -5.94 -3.98 1.54
N TRP A 245 -5.71 -5.20 2.04
CA TRP A 245 -6.66 -5.89 2.92
C TRP A 245 -7.03 -5.11 4.19
N ASN A 246 -6.11 -4.28 4.72
CA ASN A 246 -6.32 -3.53 5.95
C ASN A 246 -6.97 -2.16 5.75
N THR A 247 -7.14 -1.70 4.50
CA THR A 247 -7.78 -0.42 4.15
C THR A 247 -8.97 -0.56 3.21
N MET A 248 -9.15 -1.72 2.55
CA MET A 248 -10.13 -1.90 1.48
C MET A 248 -11.59 -1.77 1.91
N ASP A 249 -11.89 -1.93 3.21
CA ASP A 249 -13.22 -1.75 3.80
C ASP A 249 -13.45 -0.30 4.29
N LEU A 250 -12.45 0.58 4.13
CA LEU A 250 -12.47 1.98 4.58
C LEU A 250 -12.65 2.97 3.43
N ASP A 251 -12.89 2.48 2.22
CA ASP A 251 -13.12 3.27 1.00
C ASP A 251 -14.31 2.74 0.18
N LEU A 252 -14.66 3.43 -0.90
CA LEU A 252 -15.68 2.98 -1.85
C LEU A 252 -15.05 2.20 -3.02
N PRO A 253 -15.37 0.91 -3.22
CA PRO A 253 -14.71 0.08 -4.24
C PRO A 253 -14.77 0.63 -5.66
N ASP A 254 -15.94 1.14 -6.08
CA ASP A 254 -16.15 1.67 -7.43
C ASP A 254 -15.57 3.08 -7.63
N GLN A 255 -15.09 3.71 -6.56
CA GLN A 255 -14.54 5.07 -6.60
C GLN A 255 -13.01 5.13 -6.50
N ARG A 256 -12.33 4.03 -6.17
CA ARG A 256 -10.86 3.99 -6.02
C ARG A 256 -10.09 4.60 -7.20
N PRO A 257 -10.46 4.41 -8.47
CA PRO A 257 -9.72 5.00 -9.59
C PRO A 257 -9.73 6.53 -9.62
N PHE A 258 -10.62 7.20 -8.88
CA PHE A 258 -10.85 8.63 -8.99
C PHE A 258 -10.13 9.46 -7.94
N TRP A 259 -9.36 8.87 -7.02
CA TRP A 259 -8.60 9.60 -6.01
C TRP A 259 -7.41 8.77 -5.53
N SER A 260 -6.39 9.42 -4.98
CA SER A 260 -5.20 8.74 -4.46
C SER A 260 -5.31 8.58 -2.96
N ASN A 261 -5.31 7.34 -2.48
CA ASN A 261 -5.34 7.03 -1.06
C ASN A 261 -3.93 6.72 -0.54
N ALA A 262 -3.25 7.73 0.01
CA ALA A 262 -1.89 7.60 0.55
C ALA A 262 -1.75 6.55 1.68
N GLN A 263 -2.86 6.14 2.30
CA GLN A 263 -2.87 5.10 3.33
C GLN A 263 -2.88 3.67 2.75
N THR A 264 -3.22 3.49 1.48
CA THR A 264 -3.27 2.18 0.83
C THR A 264 -1.94 1.88 0.15
N CYS A 265 -1.19 0.95 0.73
CA CYS A 265 0.17 0.61 0.28
C CYS A 265 0.23 0.17 -1.18
N GLU A 266 -0.76 -0.58 -1.64
CA GLU A 266 -0.79 -1.13 -3.01
C GLU A 266 -0.93 -0.07 -4.11
N GLN A 267 -1.27 1.19 -3.77
CA GLN A 267 -1.37 2.26 -4.76
C GLN A 267 0.00 2.87 -5.13
N GLU A 268 1.03 2.70 -4.30
CA GLU A 268 2.28 3.49 -4.37
C GLU A 268 3.55 2.67 -4.67
N PHE A 269 3.41 1.54 -5.38
CA PHE A 269 4.54 0.69 -5.82
C PHE A 269 5.33 1.25 -7.01
N GLY A 270 4.71 2.10 -7.82
CA GLY A 270 5.28 2.56 -9.08
C GLY A 270 6.58 3.33 -8.91
N LEU A 271 7.42 3.33 -9.95
CA LEU A 271 8.54 4.26 -10.11
C LEU A 271 8.12 5.59 -10.75
N LEU A 272 6.94 5.60 -11.38
CA LEU A 272 6.24 6.76 -11.92
C LEU A 272 5.01 7.04 -11.04
N ALA A 273 5.00 8.20 -10.38
CA ALA A 273 3.85 8.69 -9.65
C ALA A 273 2.83 9.33 -10.59
N PHE A 274 1.56 9.22 -10.22
CA PHE A 274 0.52 10.13 -10.67
C PHE A 274 0.22 11.05 -9.48
N ASP A 275 0.68 12.29 -9.55
CA ASP A 275 0.45 13.29 -8.50
C ASP A 275 -0.79 14.15 -8.84
N PRO A 276 -1.56 14.63 -7.84
CA PRO A 276 -2.74 15.45 -8.09
C PRO A 276 -2.43 16.73 -8.86
N GLY A 277 -3.41 17.20 -9.64
CA GLY A 277 -3.32 18.43 -10.43
C GLY A 277 -2.78 18.21 -11.85
N PRO A 278 -3.11 19.08 -12.82
CA PRO A 278 -2.84 18.86 -14.24
C PRO A 278 -1.38 19.03 -14.66
N GLU A 279 -0.60 19.82 -13.92
CA GLU A 279 0.82 20.09 -14.20
C GLU A 279 1.67 20.05 -12.93
N GLN A 280 1.08 20.48 -11.81
CA GLN A 280 1.66 20.46 -10.48
C GLN A 280 0.52 20.31 -9.46
N SER A 281 0.85 19.87 -8.24
CA SER A 281 -0.11 19.83 -7.14
C SER A 281 -0.50 21.24 -6.70
N ILE A 282 -1.70 21.38 -6.13
CA ILE A 282 -2.24 22.68 -5.74
C ILE A 282 -1.52 23.31 -4.53
N CYS A 283 -0.72 22.51 -3.83
CA CYS A 283 0.07 22.89 -2.67
C CYS A 283 1.17 21.85 -2.41
N TYR A 284 2.38 22.33 -2.16
CA TYR A 284 3.46 21.55 -1.57
C TYR A 284 3.71 21.99 -0.12
N VAL A 285 3.82 21.03 0.80
CA VAL A 285 4.12 21.30 2.21
C VAL A 285 5.64 21.39 2.37
N ASP A 286 6.21 22.58 2.20
CA ASP A 286 7.67 22.79 2.14
C ASP A 286 8.14 24.05 2.88
N GLY A 287 7.21 24.83 3.43
CA GLY A 287 7.45 26.06 4.16
C GLY A 287 7.40 27.31 3.27
N ASP A 288 7.29 27.17 1.95
CA ASP A 288 7.05 28.28 1.04
C ASP A 288 5.55 28.55 0.90
N THR A 289 5.10 29.64 1.52
CA THR A 289 3.68 29.98 1.52
C THR A 289 3.17 30.58 0.20
N SER A 290 3.97 30.62 -0.88
CA SER A 290 3.56 31.17 -2.18
C SER A 290 2.29 30.54 -2.74
N ASP A 291 2.10 29.24 -2.50
CA ASP A 291 0.93 28.47 -2.94
C ASP A 291 -0.38 29.03 -2.34
N TRP A 292 -0.30 29.74 -1.21
CA TRP A 292 -1.45 30.28 -0.49
C TRP A 292 -1.77 31.74 -0.83
N SER A 293 -1.01 32.37 -1.73
CA SER A 293 -1.09 33.81 -2.00
C SER A 293 -2.45 34.27 -2.54
N GLU A 294 -3.16 33.40 -3.28
CA GLU A 294 -4.50 33.67 -3.82
C GLU A 294 -5.65 33.20 -2.90
N GLU A 295 -5.33 32.52 -1.80
CA GLU A 295 -6.35 31.98 -0.89
C GLU A 295 -6.75 32.99 0.19
N ALA A 296 -8.06 33.07 0.43
CA ALA A 296 -8.59 33.80 1.57
C ALA A 296 -8.58 32.91 2.83
N PRO A 297 -8.27 33.46 4.01
CA PRO A 297 -8.33 32.69 5.25
C PRO A 297 -9.78 32.32 5.57
N ILE A 298 -10.04 31.03 5.86
CA ILE A 298 -11.35 30.55 6.34
C ILE A 298 -11.63 30.99 7.78
N TYR A 299 -10.58 31.29 8.54
CA TYR A 299 -10.64 31.80 9.90
C TYR A 299 -9.51 32.81 10.15
N THR A 300 -9.83 33.88 10.88
CA THR A 300 -8.87 34.90 11.32
C THR A 300 -9.15 35.24 12.78
N SER A 301 -8.09 35.25 13.58
CA SER A 301 -8.05 35.78 14.95
C SER A 301 -6.82 36.65 15.15
N ASP A 302 -6.69 37.19 16.37
CA ASP A 302 -5.53 38.01 16.75
C ASP A 302 -4.20 37.23 16.75
N ARG A 303 -4.26 35.89 16.89
CA ARG A 303 -3.08 35.02 16.99
C ARG A 303 -2.81 34.19 15.73
N ALA A 304 -3.84 33.84 14.97
CA ALA A 304 -3.71 32.93 13.84
C ALA A 304 -4.65 33.26 12.67
N ARG A 305 -4.21 32.93 11.46
CA ARG A 305 -5.05 32.83 10.27
C ARG A 305 -4.95 31.42 9.71
N LEU A 306 -6.10 30.79 9.49
CA LEU A 306 -6.19 29.45 8.94
C LEU A 306 -6.69 29.51 7.50
N TYR A 307 -6.00 28.81 6.63
CA TYR A 307 -6.30 28.63 5.21
C TYR A 307 -6.47 27.14 4.96
N ALA A 308 -7.26 26.77 3.96
CA ALA A 308 -7.46 25.37 3.60
C ALA A 308 -7.65 25.21 2.10
N LYS A 309 -7.12 24.11 1.56
CA LYS A 309 -7.29 23.64 0.19
C LYS A 309 -7.52 22.14 0.20
N ALA A 310 -7.95 21.55 -0.92
CA ALA A 310 -8.00 20.10 -1.05
C ALA A 310 -7.93 19.67 -2.51
N ASP A 311 -7.36 18.49 -2.74
CA ASP A 311 -7.23 17.87 -4.06
C ASP A 311 -7.57 16.36 -4.02
N GLU A 312 -7.20 15.65 -5.07
CA GLU A 312 -7.44 14.22 -5.26
C GLU A 312 -6.73 13.31 -4.22
N LYS A 313 -5.81 13.83 -3.40
CA LYS A 313 -5.04 13.02 -2.43
C LYS A 313 -5.12 13.55 -1.00
N TYR A 314 -5.19 14.86 -0.80
CA TYR A 314 -5.06 15.48 0.51
C TYR A 314 -6.04 16.62 0.78
N VAL A 315 -6.30 16.86 2.06
CA VAL A 315 -6.71 18.18 2.58
C VAL A 315 -5.47 18.90 3.06
N TYR A 316 -5.30 20.14 2.61
CA TYR A 316 -4.21 21.01 3.02
C TYR A 316 -4.71 22.09 3.97
N MET A 317 -3.89 22.43 4.94
CA MET A 317 -4.10 23.56 5.85
C MET A 317 -2.83 24.38 5.96
N MET A 318 -2.97 25.70 6.04
CA MET A 318 -1.87 26.58 6.43
C MET A 318 -2.31 27.47 7.57
N ILE A 319 -1.48 27.54 8.61
CA ILE A 319 -1.70 28.37 9.77
C ILE A 319 -0.59 29.41 9.80
N ARG A 320 -0.97 30.65 9.52
CA ARG A 320 -0.09 31.81 9.72
C ARG A 320 -0.29 32.31 11.13
N THR A 321 0.74 32.17 11.95
CA THR A 321 0.72 32.58 13.35
C THR A 321 1.43 33.92 13.54
N ARG A 322 1.07 34.66 14.59
CA ARG A 322 1.75 35.92 14.93
C ARG A 322 3.00 35.69 15.78
N ASP A 323 2.94 34.77 16.74
CA ASP A 323 3.95 34.62 17.80
C ASP A 323 4.19 33.16 18.23
N PHE A 324 3.86 32.16 17.40
CA PHE A 324 4.04 30.74 17.71
C PHE A 324 5.52 30.32 17.76
N ASP A 325 5.95 29.80 18.91
CA ASP A 325 7.26 29.18 19.11
C ASP A 325 7.16 27.67 18.95
N PHE A 326 7.58 27.13 17.80
CA PHE A 326 7.51 25.70 17.47
C PHE A 326 8.24 24.77 18.45
N ASN A 327 9.13 25.28 19.30
CA ASN A 327 9.83 24.44 20.28
C ASN A 327 9.18 24.47 21.67
N LYS A 328 8.16 25.31 21.89
CA LYS A 328 7.55 25.51 23.21
C LYS A 328 6.03 25.46 23.21
N ASP A 329 5.41 25.98 22.16
CA ASP A 329 3.97 26.10 22.03
C ASP A 329 3.38 24.86 21.36
N ALA A 330 2.08 24.64 21.56
CA ALA A 330 1.32 23.60 20.89
C ALA A 330 0.22 24.23 20.02
N LEU A 331 0.13 23.80 18.76
CA LEU A 331 -0.98 24.13 17.87
C LEU A 331 -1.96 22.95 17.85
N TYR A 332 -3.24 23.27 18.05
CA TYR A 332 -4.35 22.33 17.97
C TYR A 332 -5.35 22.76 16.89
N ILE A 333 -5.74 21.81 16.05
CA ILE A 333 -6.71 22.00 14.96
C ILE A 333 -7.83 20.98 15.16
N PRO A 334 -8.93 21.36 15.83
CA PRO A 334 -10.13 20.53 15.88
C PRO A 334 -10.84 20.52 14.53
N ILE A 335 -11.38 19.37 14.15
CA ILE A 335 -12.08 19.13 12.88
C ILE A 335 -13.42 18.45 13.16
N ASP A 336 -14.52 19.11 12.79
CA ASP A 336 -15.89 18.55 12.75
C ASP A 336 -16.12 18.09 11.30
N THR A 337 -16.24 16.78 11.12
CA THR A 337 -16.35 16.13 9.82
C THR A 337 -17.75 15.63 9.53
N ILE A 338 -18.51 15.21 10.55
CA ILE A 338 -19.85 14.67 10.41
C ILE A 338 -20.77 15.13 11.56
N SER A 339 -22.02 15.45 11.22
CA SER A 339 -22.97 16.00 12.20
C SER A 339 -23.50 14.95 13.19
N GLY A 340 -23.69 15.36 14.44
CA GLY A 340 -24.42 14.57 15.44
C GLY A 340 -23.56 13.64 16.29
N GLN A 341 -22.24 13.81 16.25
CA GLN A 341 -21.23 13.13 17.06
C GLN A 341 -20.00 14.05 17.22
N GLY A 342 -18.88 13.54 17.74
CA GLY A 342 -17.69 14.32 18.06
C GLY A 342 -17.67 14.79 19.52
N ASN A 343 -16.55 15.42 19.90
CA ASN A 343 -16.31 15.96 21.24
C ASN A 343 -16.30 17.49 21.25
N THR A 344 -16.96 18.11 22.23
CA THR A 344 -16.97 19.56 22.43
C THR A 344 -15.76 20.07 23.23
N GLU A 345 -14.95 19.16 23.76
CA GLU A 345 -13.73 19.41 24.50
C GLU A 345 -12.69 18.31 24.26
N ASP A 346 -11.43 18.58 24.59
CA ASP A 346 -10.41 17.55 24.81
C ASP A 346 -9.94 17.63 26.26
N LYS A 347 -10.21 16.56 27.02
CA LYS A 347 -9.91 16.48 28.45
C LYS A 347 -8.42 16.34 28.73
N THR A 348 -7.65 15.74 27.82
CA THR A 348 -6.22 15.51 28.01
C THR A 348 -5.46 16.82 27.92
N ASN A 349 -5.77 17.67 26.94
CA ASN A 349 -5.08 18.95 26.72
C ASN A 349 -5.87 20.16 27.25
N HIS A 350 -7.00 19.95 27.94
CA HIS A 350 -7.86 20.98 28.50
C HIS A 350 -8.33 22.03 27.47
N LEU A 351 -8.84 21.56 26.34
CA LEU A 351 -9.31 22.42 25.23
C LEU A 351 -10.84 22.41 25.14
N ALA A 352 -11.43 23.53 24.75
CA ALA A 352 -12.84 23.63 24.40
C ALA A 352 -13.02 23.96 22.91
N PHE A 353 -13.99 23.35 22.24
CA PHE A 353 -14.18 23.46 20.79
C PHE A 353 -15.52 24.06 20.42
N GLY A 354 -15.50 25.01 19.47
CA GLY A 354 -16.63 25.73 18.91
C GLY A 354 -17.81 24.84 18.51
N ARG A 355 -17.47 23.64 18.03
CA ARG A 355 -18.36 22.58 17.54
C ARG A 355 -17.80 21.23 18.02
N PRO A 356 -18.62 20.17 18.05
CA PRO A 356 -18.13 18.81 18.30
C PRO A 356 -17.10 18.40 17.25
N ALA A 357 -15.87 18.12 17.66
CA ALA A 357 -14.78 17.70 16.79
C ALA A 357 -14.67 16.17 16.77
N ASP A 358 -14.65 15.60 15.57
CA ASP A 358 -14.38 14.17 15.35
C ASP A 358 -12.88 13.88 15.35
N PHE A 359 -12.06 14.86 14.95
CA PHE A 359 -10.61 14.73 14.90
C PHE A 359 -9.91 15.93 15.54
N LEU A 360 -8.71 15.68 16.05
CA LEU A 360 -7.83 16.69 16.62
C LEU A 360 -6.42 16.51 16.06
N ILE A 361 -5.93 17.49 15.30
CA ILE A 361 -4.52 17.54 14.93
C ILE A 361 -3.77 18.31 16.01
N GLN A 362 -2.64 17.78 16.43
CA GLN A 362 -1.70 18.36 17.37
C GLN A 362 -0.34 18.52 16.69
N ILE A 363 0.16 19.76 16.63
CA ILE A 363 1.53 20.08 16.21
C ILE A 363 2.26 20.66 17.44
N ASN A 364 3.08 19.84 18.11
CA ASN A 364 3.90 20.31 19.23
C ASN A 364 5.34 20.58 18.80
N ASN A 365 5.97 19.57 18.18
CA ASN A 365 7.35 19.65 17.71
C ASN A 365 7.61 18.58 16.64
N LYS A 366 8.84 18.53 16.13
CA LYS A 366 9.27 17.61 15.08
C LYS A 366 8.97 16.12 15.34
N ASN A 367 8.99 15.67 16.59
CA ASN A 367 8.89 14.25 16.97
C ASN A 367 7.60 13.92 17.74
N ASP A 368 6.75 14.91 18.01
CA ASP A 368 5.53 14.78 18.80
C ASP A 368 4.41 15.60 18.14
N SER A 369 4.06 15.19 16.92
CA SER A 369 2.94 15.76 16.17
C SER A 369 2.11 14.60 15.64
N ARG A 370 0.78 14.67 15.79
CA ARG A 370 -0.13 13.59 15.40
C ARG A 370 -1.55 14.07 15.19
N ILE A 371 -2.35 13.26 14.50
CA ILE A 371 -3.80 13.39 14.41
C ILE A 371 -4.46 12.29 15.26
N PHE A 372 -5.48 12.68 16.00
CA PHE A 372 -6.31 11.80 16.80
C PHE A 372 -7.75 11.79 16.31
N VAL A 373 -8.49 10.75 16.70
CA VAL A 373 -9.93 10.57 16.41
C VAL A 373 -10.74 10.47 17.70
N ASP A 374 -11.95 11.00 17.72
CA ASP A 374 -12.93 10.77 18.78
C ASP A 374 -13.07 9.25 19.01
N VAL A 375 -12.99 8.82 20.26
CA VAL A 375 -13.10 7.39 20.63
C VAL A 375 -14.40 6.75 20.12
N TYR A 376 -15.48 7.53 19.95
CA TYR A 376 -16.76 7.05 19.38
C TYR A 376 -16.70 6.85 17.85
N TYR A 377 -15.77 7.51 17.17
CA TYR A 377 -15.65 7.50 15.71
C TYR A 377 -14.39 6.77 15.20
N ASP A 378 -13.67 6.11 16.10
CA ASP A 378 -12.50 5.29 15.81
C ASP A 378 -12.91 3.99 15.08
N SER A 379 -12.72 3.97 13.76
CA SER A 379 -13.06 2.82 12.91
C SER A 379 -12.20 1.59 13.24
N PHE A 380 -10.95 1.77 13.68
CA PHE A 380 -10.09 0.68 14.11
C PHE A 380 -10.64 0.04 15.40
N TYR A 381 -10.96 0.85 16.41
CA TYR A 381 -11.57 0.35 17.65
C TYR A 381 -12.90 -0.34 17.35
N TYR A 382 -13.76 0.26 16.53
CA TYR A 382 -15.04 -0.32 16.15
C TYR A 382 -14.89 -1.71 15.51
N LEU A 383 -13.99 -1.85 14.53
CA LEU A 383 -13.77 -3.12 13.85
C LEU A 383 -13.16 -4.16 14.79
N TYR A 384 -12.06 -3.84 15.46
CA TYR A 384 -11.27 -4.85 16.15
C TYR A 384 -11.71 -5.08 17.60
N ALA A 385 -12.27 -4.09 18.29
CA ALA A 385 -12.83 -4.28 19.63
C ALA A 385 -14.28 -4.74 19.56
N GLU A 386 -15.16 -3.96 18.90
CA GLU A 386 -16.60 -4.17 18.98
C GLU A 386 -17.12 -5.27 18.09
N LYS A 387 -16.69 -5.32 16.81
CA LYS A 387 -17.15 -6.31 15.84
C LYS A 387 -16.43 -7.64 15.97
N LEU A 388 -15.11 -7.61 16.01
CA LEU A 388 -14.28 -8.82 15.93
C LEU A 388 -13.82 -9.34 17.30
N ASN A 389 -13.95 -8.57 18.38
CA ASN A 389 -13.52 -8.94 19.74
C ASN A 389 -12.04 -9.36 19.82
N MET A 390 -11.17 -8.73 19.04
CA MET A 390 -9.73 -9.00 18.94
C MET A 390 -8.89 -8.11 19.86
N ILE A 391 -9.43 -6.98 20.33
CA ILE A 391 -8.81 -6.11 21.33
C ILE A 391 -9.78 -5.81 22.47
N ALA A 392 -9.25 -5.29 23.59
CA ALA A 392 -10.05 -4.97 24.78
C ALA A 392 -11.10 -3.89 24.49
N LYS A 393 -12.30 -4.07 25.06
CA LYS A 393 -13.39 -3.10 25.00
C LYS A 393 -13.33 -2.09 26.13
N ASP A 394 -13.67 -0.85 25.83
CA ASP A 394 -13.91 0.22 26.78
C ASP A 394 -15.34 0.77 26.65
N PRO A 395 -16.22 0.57 27.65
CA PRO A 395 -17.59 1.10 27.63
C PRO A 395 -17.69 2.62 27.50
N ALA A 396 -16.62 3.37 27.78
CA ALA A 396 -16.59 4.81 27.56
C ALA A 396 -16.67 5.15 26.07
N TYR A 397 -16.11 4.32 25.18
CA TYR A 397 -16.02 4.61 23.75
C TYR A 397 -17.38 4.48 23.04
N LEU A 398 -18.37 3.91 23.72
CA LEU A 398 -19.75 3.80 23.22
C LEU A 398 -20.58 5.08 23.46
N LYS A 399 -19.99 6.09 24.10
CA LYS A 399 -20.65 7.35 24.43
C LYS A 399 -20.12 8.46 23.53
N LYS A 400 -21.01 9.34 23.08
CA LYS A 400 -20.65 10.57 22.37
C LYS A 400 -20.20 11.63 23.38
N ASP A 401 -19.38 12.58 22.90
CA ASP A 401 -18.96 13.75 23.66
C ASP A 401 -18.29 13.41 25.00
N THR A 402 -17.36 12.44 24.94
CA THR A 402 -16.60 11.99 26.12
C THR A 402 -15.42 12.91 26.43
N GLY A 403 -14.99 13.71 25.46
CA GLY A 403 -13.76 14.50 25.50
C GLY A 403 -12.49 13.67 25.37
N MET A 404 -12.60 12.43 24.87
CA MET A 404 -11.49 11.49 24.71
C MET A 404 -11.16 11.30 23.24
N PHE A 405 -9.87 11.24 22.93
CA PHE A 405 -9.34 11.03 21.59
C PHE A 405 -8.33 9.88 21.58
N ASN A 406 -8.38 9.03 20.56
CA ASN A 406 -7.45 7.92 20.33
C ASN A 406 -6.44 8.26 19.24
N PRO A 407 -5.21 7.72 19.34
CA PRO A 407 -4.33 7.61 18.18
C PRO A 407 -4.99 6.74 17.09
N LEU A 408 -4.77 7.10 15.83
CA LEU A 408 -5.27 6.34 14.67
C LEU A 408 -4.37 5.14 14.37
N TYR A 409 -4.98 3.96 14.21
CA TYR A 409 -4.26 2.71 13.96
C TYR A 409 -4.69 2.01 12.67
N LEU A 410 -3.72 1.38 11.99
CA LEU A 410 -3.95 0.33 10.99
C LEU A 410 -3.66 -1.04 11.59
N CYS A 411 -4.44 -2.05 11.21
CA CYS A 411 -4.15 -3.44 11.54
C CYS A 411 -3.07 -3.98 10.60
N LEU A 412 -2.09 -4.71 11.16
CA LEU A 412 -0.99 -5.32 10.41
C LEU A 412 -1.05 -6.84 10.42
N SER A 413 -1.59 -7.40 11.50
CA SER A 413 -1.84 -8.83 11.66
C SER A 413 -2.87 -9.06 12.76
N ARG A 414 -3.69 -10.09 12.57
CA ARG A 414 -4.50 -10.67 13.65
C ARG A 414 -3.60 -11.49 14.57
N GLU A 415 -4.12 -11.96 15.70
CA GLU A 415 -3.42 -12.98 16.46
C GLU A 415 -3.25 -14.24 15.60
N ILE A 416 -2.03 -14.75 15.54
CA ILE A 416 -1.66 -15.97 14.80
C ILE A 416 -1.04 -16.98 15.74
N TYR A 417 -1.08 -18.25 15.37
CA TYR A 417 -0.44 -19.32 16.12
C TYR A 417 0.62 -20.00 15.26
N LEU A 418 1.87 -20.00 15.74
CA LEU A 418 3.00 -20.60 15.04
C LEU A 418 3.03 -22.12 15.28
N PRO A 419 2.78 -22.96 14.26
CA PRO A 419 2.57 -24.40 14.46
C PRO A 419 3.80 -25.14 15.00
N GLN A 420 5.00 -24.80 14.51
CA GLN A 420 6.24 -25.44 14.93
C GLN A 420 6.70 -24.92 16.31
N ASP A 421 6.63 -23.61 16.52
CA ASP A 421 7.03 -22.97 17.78
C ASP A 421 6.05 -23.19 18.92
N LYS A 422 4.80 -23.56 18.61
CA LYS A 422 3.70 -23.77 19.56
C LYS A 422 3.43 -22.55 20.45
N LYS A 423 3.49 -21.36 19.87
CA LYS A 423 3.26 -20.10 20.59
C LYS A 423 2.36 -19.16 19.77
N PRO A 424 1.50 -18.38 20.42
CA PRO A 424 0.79 -17.30 19.76
C PRO A 424 1.74 -16.14 19.46
N VAL A 425 1.47 -15.41 18.38
CA VAL A 425 1.99 -14.06 18.12
C VAL A 425 0.80 -13.11 18.25
N PRO A 426 0.92 -12.06 19.08
CA PRO A 426 -0.21 -11.19 19.37
C PRO A 426 -0.65 -10.36 18.16
N PHE A 427 -1.86 -9.83 18.23
CA PHE A 427 -2.38 -8.83 17.29
C PHE A 427 -1.39 -7.68 17.11
N MET A 428 -1.12 -7.30 15.85
CA MET A 428 -0.19 -6.23 15.49
C MET A 428 -0.91 -5.04 14.85
N LYS A 429 -0.49 -3.84 15.23
CA LYS A 429 -1.04 -2.58 14.73
C LYS A 429 0.05 -1.53 14.52
N TYR A 430 -0.23 -0.55 13.68
CA TYR A 430 0.64 0.58 13.37
C TYR A 430 -0.09 1.90 13.64
N GLU A 431 0.53 2.82 14.37
CA GLU A 431 -0.02 4.18 14.56
C GLU A 431 0.20 5.00 13.28
N THR A 432 -0.86 5.15 12.48
CA THR A 432 -0.81 5.90 11.22
C THR A 432 -1.11 7.40 11.40
N GLY A 433 -1.50 7.80 12.62
CA GLY A 433 -1.79 9.19 12.96
C GLY A 433 -0.56 10.07 13.19
N VAL A 434 0.66 9.52 13.29
CA VAL A 434 1.88 10.29 13.52
C VAL A 434 2.19 11.17 12.31
N LEU A 435 2.37 12.48 12.53
CA LEU A 435 2.67 13.44 11.48
C LEU A 435 4.17 13.71 11.40
N LYS A 436 4.76 13.55 10.21
CA LYS A 436 6.20 13.71 9.99
C LYS A 436 6.51 15.12 9.51
N MET A 437 7.40 15.81 10.21
CA MET A 437 7.92 17.09 9.73
C MET A 437 8.87 16.87 8.54
N GLY A 438 8.75 17.66 7.49
CA GLY A 438 9.68 17.60 6.37
C GLY A 438 9.35 18.56 5.24
N ASP A 439 9.82 18.18 4.06
CA ASP A 439 9.62 18.90 2.80
C ASP A 439 8.94 17.94 1.82
N ALA A 440 7.72 18.28 1.42
CA ALA A 440 6.89 17.50 0.53
C ALA A 440 6.98 17.96 -0.94
N ASN A 441 7.88 18.89 -1.27
CA ASN A 441 8.06 19.37 -2.64
C ASN A 441 9.07 18.48 -3.39
N PRO A 442 8.64 17.75 -4.44
CA PRO A 442 9.52 16.82 -5.16
C PRO A 442 10.64 17.51 -5.94
N ALA A 443 10.58 18.85 -6.13
CA ALA A 443 11.66 19.61 -6.74
C ALA A 443 12.82 19.92 -5.77
N HIS A 444 12.63 19.73 -4.46
CA HIS A 444 13.62 20.07 -3.45
C HIS A 444 14.57 18.91 -3.13
N GLN A 445 15.82 19.25 -2.77
CA GLN A 445 16.87 18.25 -2.47
C GLN A 445 16.55 17.39 -1.23
N ASN A 446 15.82 17.95 -0.26
CA ASN A 446 15.46 17.27 0.99
C ASN A 446 14.03 16.69 0.95
N TYR A 447 13.47 16.52 -0.25
CA TYR A 447 12.15 15.94 -0.46
C TYR A 447 11.99 14.60 0.29
N ASN A 448 10.85 14.46 0.95
CA ASN A 448 10.42 13.29 1.67
C ASN A 448 8.92 13.11 1.43
N SER A 449 8.55 12.10 0.64
CA SER A 449 7.15 11.82 0.28
C SER A 449 6.26 11.53 1.48
N LEU A 450 6.83 11.20 2.64
CA LEU A 450 6.11 10.98 3.90
C LEU A 450 5.93 12.23 4.75
N ALA A 451 6.44 13.40 4.35
CA ALA A 451 6.29 14.64 5.12
C ALA A 451 4.82 15.07 5.17
N ASP A 452 4.25 15.32 6.35
CA ASP A 452 2.86 15.78 6.51
C ASP A 452 2.78 17.25 6.85
N PHE A 453 3.82 17.82 7.48
CA PHE A 453 3.83 19.23 7.85
C PHE A 453 5.22 19.87 7.72
N SER A 454 5.23 21.19 7.53
CA SER A 454 6.42 22.03 7.50
C SER A 454 6.22 23.22 8.45
N TYR A 455 7.32 23.81 8.93
CA TYR A 455 7.29 25.05 9.72
C TYR A 455 8.38 25.99 9.25
N LYS A 456 8.00 27.23 8.90
CA LYS A 456 8.93 28.28 8.50
C LYS A 456 8.36 29.66 8.81
N ASP A 457 9.15 30.49 9.48
CA ASP A 457 8.85 31.90 9.77
C ASP A 457 7.45 32.11 10.40
N GLY A 458 7.06 31.24 11.34
CA GLY A 458 5.76 31.31 12.01
C GLY A 458 4.57 30.77 11.18
N ASN A 459 4.81 30.28 9.97
CA ASN A 459 3.82 29.59 9.16
C ASN A 459 3.98 28.07 9.31
N ILE A 460 2.86 27.38 9.39
CA ILE A 460 2.78 25.92 9.46
C ILE A 460 1.93 25.46 8.30
N GLU A 461 2.46 24.64 7.42
CA GLU A 461 1.69 23.97 6.36
C GLU A 461 1.50 22.51 6.73
N ILE A 462 0.34 21.96 6.40
CA ILE A 462 -0.06 20.62 6.77
C ILE A 462 -0.81 20.01 5.58
N ARG A 463 -0.54 18.75 5.24
CA ARG A 463 -1.35 17.92 4.35
C ARG A 463 -1.80 16.68 5.10
N ILE A 464 -3.09 16.35 5.00
CA ILE A 464 -3.71 15.23 5.68
C ILE A 464 -4.36 14.32 4.63
N PRO A 465 -3.96 13.04 4.54
CA PRO A 465 -4.65 12.08 3.70
C PRO A 465 -6.12 11.97 4.06
N TRP A 466 -7.00 11.92 3.06
CA TRP A 466 -8.46 11.82 3.25
C TRP A 466 -8.88 10.68 4.18
N GLN A 467 -8.26 9.50 4.07
CA GLN A 467 -8.61 8.35 4.89
C GLN A 467 -8.26 8.53 6.39
N LEU A 468 -7.33 9.40 6.77
CA LEU A 468 -7.10 9.74 8.19
C LEU A 468 -8.28 10.50 8.81
N LEU A 469 -9.15 11.08 7.98
CA LEU A 469 -10.37 11.78 8.39
C LEU A 469 -11.62 10.94 8.15
N ASN A 470 -11.48 9.61 8.04
CA ASN A 470 -12.55 8.66 7.71
C ASN A 470 -13.29 8.98 6.38
N VAL A 471 -12.70 9.77 5.48
CA VAL A 471 -13.27 10.00 4.14
C VAL A 471 -13.06 8.75 3.29
N MET A 472 -14.16 8.24 2.76
CA MET A 472 -14.19 7.02 1.94
C MET A 472 -14.02 7.33 0.45
N ASP A 473 -14.45 8.52 0.02
CA ASP A 473 -14.25 9.05 -1.33
C ASP A 473 -14.42 10.58 -1.33
N PRO A 474 -13.33 11.35 -1.53
CA PRO A 474 -13.40 12.81 -1.57
C PRO A 474 -14.08 13.33 -2.84
N SER A 475 -14.12 12.56 -3.94
CA SER A 475 -14.68 12.98 -5.22
C SER A 475 -16.20 13.18 -5.15
N THR A 476 -16.89 12.32 -4.40
CA THR A 476 -18.33 12.41 -4.12
C THR A 476 -18.66 12.96 -2.74
N LYS A 477 -17.65 13.33 -1.93
CA LYS A 477 -17.77 13.77 -0.53
C LYS A 477 -18.42 12.71 0.37
N ALA A 478 -18.04 11.45 0.18
CA ALA A 478 -18.47 10.34 1.01
C ALA A 478 -17.51 10.14 2.19
N ILE A 479 -18.07 10.08 3.39
CA ILE A 479 -17.37 9.81 4.65
C ILE A 479 -18.02 8.62 5.35
N MET A 480 -17.32 7.96 6.27
CA MET A 480 -17.96 6.97 7.15
C MET A 480 -19.07 7.62 7.97
N GLY A 481 -20.25 7.02 8.00
CA GLY A 481 -21.36 7.44 8.84
C GLY A 481 -21.17 7.10 10.31
N ASP A 482 -22.22 7.30 11.11
CA ASP A 482 -22.22 6.89 12.53
C ASP A 482 -22.10 5.36 12.64
N LEU A 483 -20.92 4.89 13.06
CA LEU A 483 -20.53 3.47 13.08
C LEU A 483 -21.50 2.59 13.89
N TYR A 484 -22.01 3.12 15.00
CA TYR A 484 -22.86 2.37 15.93
C TYR A 484 -24.32 2.41 15.53
N LYS A 485 -24.81 3.56 15.04
CA LYS A 485 -26.16 3.70 14.49
C LYS A 485 -26.33 2.83 13.24
N ASN A 486 -25.34 2.85 12.35
CA ASN A 486 -25.38 2.11 11.09
C ASN A 486 -25.05 0.63 11.28
N LYS A 487 -24.46 0.25 12.43
CA LYS A 487 -23.99 -1.12 12.71
C LYS A 487 -22.99 -1.63 11.66
N GLY A 488 -22.30 -0.74 10.97
CA GLY A 488 -21.22 -1.02 10.04
C GLY A 488 -20.50 0.26 9.64
N ILE A 489 -19.47 0.11 8.80
CA ILE A 489 -18.84 1.22 8.09
C ILE A 489 -19.66 1.44 6.82
N GLU A 490 -20.52 2.44 6.85
CA GLU A 490 -21.43 2.79 5.76
C GLU A 490 -21.18 4.22 5.33
N ALA A 491 -21.27 4.52 4.04
CA ALA A 491 -21.00 5.86 3.53
C ALA A 491 -22.17 6.82 3.79
N GLU A 492 -21.84 8.04 4.22
CA GLU A 492 -22.74 9.19 4.29
C GLU A 492 -22.15 10.36 3.49
N THR A 493 -23.01 11.14 2.83
CA THR A 493 -22.58 12.31 2.06
C THR A 493 -22.53 13.55 2.94
N ILE A 494 -21.41 14.26 2.92
CA ILE A 494 -21.22 15.53 3.65
C ILE A 494 -21.09 16.71 2.69
N ARG A 495 -21.27 17.93 3.23
CA ARG A 495 -21.10 19.16 2.45
C ARG A 495 -19.67 19.69 2.53
N GLY A 496 -19.01 19.50 3.67
CA GLY A 496 -17.68 19.99 3.97
C GLY A 496 -17.36 19.79 5.45
N PHE A 497 -16.25 20.34 5.90
CA PHE A 497 -15.78 20.26 7.28
C PHE A 497 -15.94 21.60 8.01
N TYR A 498 -15.82 21.59 9.33
CA TYR A 498 -15.52 22.80 10.09
C TYR A 498 -14.16 22.66 10.76
N LEU A 499 -13.28 23.62 10.49
CA LEU A 499 -11.88 23.62 10.93
C LEU A 499 -11.64 24.76 11.91
N GLY A 500 -10.92 24.49 13.00
CA GLY A 500 -10.47 25.51 13.95
C GLY A 500 -8.95 25.57 14.07
N ALA A 501 -8.42 26.59 14.73
CA ALA A 501 -7.00 26.67 15.08
C ALA A 501 -6.84 27.36 16.45
N GLY A 502 -6.23 26.66 17.40
CA GLY A 502 -5.93 27.15 18.74
C GLY A 502 -4.46 26.96 19.09
N ILE A 503 -3.83 28.00 19.66
CA ILE A 503 -2.43 27.95 20.11
C ILE A 503 -2.42 27.98 21.63
N VAL A 504 -1.81 26.97 22.23
CA VAL A 504 -1.55 26.90 23.67
C VAL A 504 -0.09 27.22 23.91
N LYS A 505 0.19 28.27 24.68
CA LYS A 505 1.56 28.64 25.06
C LYS A 505 2.06 27.72 26.16
N SER A 506 3.37 27.49 26.19
CA SER A 506 4.00 26.66 27.22
C SER A 506 3.64 27.15 28.63
N GLY A 507 3.05 26.28 29.45
CA GLY A 507 2.65 26.60 30.83
C GLY A 507 1.34 27.39 30.97
N GLU A 508 0.64 27.68 29.86
CA GLU A 508 -0.70 28.27 29.87
C GLU A 508 -1.77 27.19 29.68
N ILE A 509 -2.93 27.38 30.30
CA ILE A 509 -4.17 26.64 29.99
C ILE A 509 -5.03 27.60 29.16
N SER A 510 -5.60 27.11 28.06
CA SER A 510 -6.48 27.90 27.21
C SER A 510 -7.94 27.66 27.58
N ASP A 511 -8.55 28.59 28.30
CA ASP A 511 -9.99 28.56 28.59
C ASP A 511 -10.85 29.03 27.41
N GLU A 512 -10.23 29.56 26.34
CA GLU A 512 -10.95 30.03 25.16
C GLU A 512 -11.40 28.89 24.25
N LYS A 513 -12.68 28.94 23.87
CA LYS A 513 -13.28 28.00 22.93
C LYS A 513 -12.72 28.22 21.52
N ILE A 514 -12.04 27.23 20.96
CA ILE A 514 -11.48 27.28 19.60
C ILE A 514 -12.63 27.38 18.60
N ALA A 515 -12.77 28.54 17.96
CA ALA A 515 -13.79 28.74 16.94
C ALA A 515 -13.48 27.91 15.69
N MET A 516 -14.52 27.26 15.14
CA MET A 516 -14.41 26.44 13.94
C MET A 516 -15.21 27.06 12.80
N ARG A 517 -14.68 27.00 11.57
CA ARG A 517 -15.25 27.64 10.38
C ARG A 517 -15.37 26.66 9.22
N TYR A 518 -16.43 26.84 8.44
CA TYR A 518 -16.79 25.94 7.37
C TYR A 518 -15.76 25.99 6.24
N PHE A 519 -15.34 24.81 5.80
CA PHE A 519 -14.50 24.58 4.64
C PHE A 519 -15.17 23.54 3.74
N SER A 520 -15.16 23.78 2.43
CA SER A 520 -15.66 22.83 1.44
C SER A 520 -14.78 22.86 0.22
N TRP A 521 -14.61 21.69 -0.39
CA TRP A 521 -13.98 21.51 -1.69
C TRP A 521 -15.02 21.22 -2.78
N LYS A 522 -14.59 21.21 -4.03
CA LYS A 522 -15.42 20.80 -5.16
C LYS A 522 -15.22 19.29 -5.38
N GLY A 523 -16.30 18.54 -5.57
CA GLY A 523 -16.21 17.14 -6.02
C GLY A 523 -15.80 17.05 -7.49
N TRP A 524 -15.47 15.85 -7.95
CA TRP A 524 -15.06 15.60 -9.33
C TRP A 524 -15.58 14.25 -9.84
N GLY A 525 -15.63 14.12 -11.16
CA GLY A 525 -15.96 12.84 -11.82
C GLY A 525 -14.73 12.16 -12.42
N MET A 526 -13.87 12.94 -13.08
CA MET A 526 -12.53 12.49 -13.48
C MET A 526 -11.49 13.29 -12.70
N PRO A 527 -10.51 12.65 -12.05
CA PRO A 527 -9.45 13.34 -11.36
C PRO A 527 -8.54 14.07 -12.34
N THR A 528 -7.86 15.10 -11.85
CA THR A 528 -6.68 15.67 -12.51
C THR A 528 -5.42 15.07 -11.91
N TYR A 529 -4.44 14.78 -12.76
CA TYR A 529 -3.15 14.25 -12.35
C TYR A 529 -2.08 14.60 -13.37
N HIS A 530 -0.82 14.50 -12.95
CA HIS A 530 0.36 14.58 -13.80
C HIS A 530 1.36 13.49 -13.43
N GLU A 531 2.13 13.07 -14.42
CA GLU A 531 3.16 12.05 -14.27
C GLU A 531 4.45 12.65 -13.70
N ARG A 532 5.06 11.96 -12.73
CA ARG A 532 6.38 12.32 -12.21
C ARG A 532 7.22 11.08 -11.91
N LEU A 533 8.47 11.06 -12.38
CA LEU A 533 9.42 10.03 -11.96
C LEU A 533 9.75 10.22 -10.47
N LYS A 534 9.56 9.16 -9.69
CA LYS A 534 9.87 9.14 -8.27
C LYS A 534 11.38 9.15 -8.04
N THR A 535 11.78 9.54 -6.84
CA THR A 535 13.19 9.45 -6.41
C THR A 535 13.71 8.02 -6.54
N SER A 536 12.87 7.00 -6.31
CA SER A 536 13.19 5.59 -6.48
C SER A 536 13.66 5.21 -7.89
N TYR A 537 13.10 5.84 -8.93
CA TYR A 537 13.50 5.61 -10.32
C TYR A 537 14.99 5.88 -10.52
N TYR A 538 15.47 7.03 -10.04
CA TYR A 538 16.87 7.42 -10.21
C TYR A 538 17.83 6.54 -9.40
N VAL A 539 17.42 6.16 -8.18
CA VAL A 539 18.20 5.21 -7.35
C VAL A 539 18.34 3.86 -8.06
N LEU A 540 17.25 3.33 -8.63
CA LEU A 540 17.29 2.06 -9.36
C LEU A 540 18.04 2.16 -10.69
N LYS A 541 17.91 3.27 -11.41
CA LYS A 541 18.69 3.52 -12.62
C LYS A 541 20.20 3.42 -12.34
N ASP A 542 20.65 4.05 -11.26
CA ASP A 542 22.06 4.00 -10.87
C ASP A 542 22.47 2.60 -10.40
N ALA A 543 21.60 1.90 -9.67
CA ALA A 543 21.84 0.51 -9.25
C ALA A 543 21.95 -0.44 -10.45
N PHE A 544 21.08 -0.31 -11.45
CA PHE A 544 21.09 -1.14 -12.65
C PHE A 544 22.39 -0.93 -13.44
N ALA A 545 22.83 0.32 -13.59
CA ALA A 545 24.09 0.65 -14.26
C ALA A 545 25.34 0.12 -13.53
N ALA A 546 25.24 -0.19 -12.23
CA ALA A 546 26.35 -0.72 -11.43
C ALA A 546 26.42 -2.25 -11.43
N MET A 547 25.36 -2.94 -11.86
CA MET A 547 25.27 -4.42 -11.91
C MET A 547 25.64 -5.01 -13.27
N ASP A 548 25.93 -4.17 -14.27
CA ASP A 548 26.34 -4.53 -15.63
C ASP A 548 27.82 -4.97 -15.74
#